data_AF-A0A9X7C5Z5-F1
#
_entry.id   AF-A0A9X7C5Z5-F1
#
_cell.length_a   1.000
_cell.length_b   1.000
_cell.length_c   1.000
_cell.angle_alpha   90.00
_cell.angle_beta   90.00
_cell.angle_gamma   90.00
#
_symmetry.space_group_name_H-M   'P 1'
#
loop_
_entity.id
_entity.type
_entity.pdbx_description
1 polymer ?
#
loop_
_entity_poly.entity_id
_entity_poly.type
_entity_poly.pdbx_seq_one_letter_code
_entity_poly.pdbx_strand_id
1 'polypeptide(L)'
;MKELLKDNRAFSREIVEKYYLILPSDRLVKSMNLSYRVLIKKGDLPYPNRWINFMSQDEINGLVPLTEFNEDDYDYIFVNESLLVDELNTALIPFGITVDYKLKNLLDLVEISEEIQSKIKVILDEWNDIGELELEKCEVMHYINKGEKEFVRIQEDCSTHDIDYEDTKYLTAQTIVATYIRETARHTEYLHKTNENRWFIVKPSHEPFVLFIIEEIWDIEDMIPFTTFKPA
;
A
#
# COMPACT_ATOMS: atom_id res chain seq x y z
N MET A 1 -27.26 -20.53 5.97
CA MET A 1 -26.60 -19.95 7.15
C MET A 1 -25.94 -18.65 6.69
N LYS A 2 -26.04 -17.54 7.43
CA LYS A 2 -25.51 -16.24 6.99
C LYS A 2 -24.10 -16.05 7.56
N GLU A 3 -23.09 -15.93 6.70
CA GLU A 3 -21.70 -15.65 7.11
C GLU A 3 -21.60 -14.26 7.74
N LEU A 4 -20.67 -14.10 8.71
CA LEU A 4 -20.41 -12.81 9.34
C LEU A 4 -19.74 -11.84 8.35
N LEU A 5 -18.78 -12.35 7.57
CA LEU A 5 -18.08 -11.63 6.51
C LEU A 5 -18.23 -12.41 5.21
N LYS A 6 -18.59 -11.70 4.14
CA LYS A 6 -18.72 -12.27 2.80
C LYS A 6 -18.21 -11.29 1.75
N ASP A 7 -17.49 -11.80 0.76
CA ASP A 7 -16.99 -11.09 -0.43
C ASP A 7 -16.09 -9.86 -0.14
N ASN A 8 -15.64 -9.70 1.11
CA ASN A 8 -14.82 -8.59 1.60
C ASN A 8 -13.64 -9.13 2.41
N ARG A 9 -12.61 -8.30 2.60
CA ARG A 9 -11.44 -8.65 3.43
C ARG A 9 -11.47 -7.87 4.72
N ALA A 10 -10.96 -8.49 5.77
CA ALA A 10 -10.94 -7.94 7.11
C ALA A 10 -9.52 -7.80 7.58
N PHE A 11 -9.23 -6.65 8.16
CA PHE A 11 -7.90 -6.35 8.68
C PHE A 11 -7.96 -5.70 10.04
N SER A 12 -6.99 -5.98 10.90
CA SER A 12 -6.85 -5.31 12.19
C SER A 12 -5.58 -4.46 12.25
N ARG A 13 -5.60 -3.47 13.16
CA ARG A 13 -4.45 -2.66 13.56
C ARG A 13 -4.01 -3.10 14.96
N GLU A 14 -2.74 -2.92 15.32
CA GLU A 14 -2.24 -3.14 16.68
C GLU A 14 -2.92 -2.18 17.67
N ILE A 15 -4.07 -2.59 18.19
CA ILE A 15 -4.83 -1.86 19.21
C ILE A 15 -5.34 -2.85 20.25
N VAL A 16 -5.45 -2.36 21.49
CA VAL A 16 -5.97 -3.06 22.68
C VAL A 16 -7.40 -3.60 22.50
N GLU A 17 -8.16 -3.06 21.55
CA GLU A 17 -9.53 -3.45 21.21
C GLU A 17 -9.55 -4.10 19.82
N LYS A 18 -10.16 -5.29 19.69
CA LYS A 18 -10.23 -6.06 18.45
C LYS A 18 -11.28 -5.47 17.48
N TYR A 19 -10.85 -4.45 16.74
CA TYR A 19 -11.58 -3.91 15.60
C TYR A 19 -11.03 -4.45 14.30
N TYR A 20 -11.93 -4.89 13.43
CA TYR A 20 -11.64 -5.30 12.08
C TYR A 20 -12.20 -4.27 11.09
N LEU A 21 -11.30 -3.67 10.31
CA LEU A 21 -11.59 -2.80 9.19
C LEU A 21 -11.99 -3.65 8.00
N ILE A 22 -13.21 -3.49 7.50
CA ILE A 22 -13.70 -4.28 6.38
C ILE A 22 -13.53 -3.49 5.09
N LEU A 23 -12.69 -4.05 4.20
CA LEU A 23 -12.35 -3.46 2.91
C LEU A 23 -12.98 -4.27 1.77
N PRO A 24 -13.39 -3.61 0.68
CA PRO A 24 -13.90 -4.27 -0.51
C PRO A 24 -12.78 -5.04 -1.23
N SER A 25 -12.92 -6.36 -1.36
CA SER A 25 -11.88 -7.21 -1.95
C SER A 25 -11.61 -6.90 -3.43
N ASP A 26 -12.61 -6.42 -4.16
CA ASP A 26 -12.53 -6.10 -5.58
C ASP A 26 -11.79 -4.79 -5.88
N ARG A 27 -11.44 -4.00 -4.86
CA ARG A 27 -10.68 -2.74 -5.01
C ARG A 27 -9.22 -2.85 -4.60
N LEU A 28 -8.80 -3.99 -4.09
CA LEU A 28 -7.42 -4.23 -3.70
C LEU A 28 -6.60 -4.63 -4.93
N VAL A 29 -5.53 -3.88 -5.19
CA VAL A 29 -4.68 -4.03 -6.36
C VAL A 29 -3.25 -4.27 -5.92
N LYS A 30 -2.65 -5.36 -6.41
CA LYS A 30 -1.22 -5.59 -6.24
C LYS A 30 -0.43 -4.62 -7.12
N SER A 31 0.49 -3.90 -6.50
CA SER A 31 1.30 -2.86 -7.13
C SER A 31 2.76 -3.01 -6.74
N MET A 32 3.64 -2.52 -7.59
CA MET A 32 5.03 -2.26 -7.26
C MET A 32 5.13 -0.87 -6.62
N ASN A 33 5.82 -0.79 -5.49
CA ASN A 33 6.18 0.46 -4.86
C ASN A 33 7.51 0.97 -5.41
N LEU A 34 7.43 1.86 -6.39
CA LEU A 34 8.59 2.47 -7.03
C LEU A 34 8.89 3.87 -6.48
N SER A 35 8.26 4.26 -5.37
CA SER A 35 8.57 5.52 -4.70
C SER A 35 10.07 5.63 -4.42
N TYR A 36 10.63 6.81 -4.66
CA TYR A 36 12.06 7.08 -4.49
C TYR A 36 13.02 6.33 -5.43
N ARG A 37 12.49 5.63 -6.44
CA ARG A 37 13.30 4.92 -7.44
C ARG A 37 13.44 5.69 -8.74
N VAL A 38 14.51 5.39 -9.46
CA VAL A 38 14.75 5.82 -10.83
C VAL A 38 14.83 4.59 -11.72
N LEU A 39 14.13 4.62 -12.85
CA LEU A 39 14.05 3.51 -13.78
C LEU A 39 14.57 3.94 -15.16
N ILE A 40 15.46 3.13 -15.72
CA ILE A 40 16.03 3.30 -17.05
C ILE A 40 15.57 2.15 -17.92
N LYS A 41 14.74 2.45 -18.93
CA LYS A 41 14.27 1.44 -19.89
C LYS A 41 15.40 0.95 -20.77
N LYS A 42 15.22 -0.24 -21.34
CA LYS A 42 16.15 -0.82 -22.31
C LYS A 42 16.51 0.16 -23.43
N GLY A 43 17.79 0.51 -23.52
CA GLY A 43 18.32 1.43 -24.53
C GLY A 43 18.15 2.93 -24.26
N ASP A 44 17.56 3.33 -23.12
CA ASP A 44 17.41 4.75 -22.75
C ASP A 44 18.57 5.30 -21.90
N LEU A 45 19.58 4.49 -21.58
CA LEU A 45 20.79 4.95 -20.89
C LEU A 45 21.43 6.21 -21.53
N PRO A 46 21.54 6.34 -22.87
CA PRO A 46 22.10 7.54 -23.51
C PRO A 46 21.26 8.81 -23.32
N TYR A 47 20.01 8.71 -22.85
CA TYR A 47 19.04 9.80 -22.83
C TYR A 47 18.49 10.04 -21.40
N PRO A 48 19.25 10.70 -20.50
CA PRO A 48 18.84 10.90 -19.11
C PRO A 48 17.47 11.55 -18.92
N ASN A 49 17.08 12.45 -19.82
CA ASN A 49 15.75 13.08 -19.80
C ASN A 49 14.58 12.12 -20.08
N ARG A 50 14.84 10.88 -20.47
CA ARG A 50 13.83 9.81 -20.61
C ARG A 50 13.75 8.89 -19.39
N TRP A 51 14.68 9.01 -18.45
CA TRP A 51 14.67 8.18 -17.26
C TRP A 51 13.46 8.55 -16.39
N ILE A 52 12.80 7.53 -15.85
CA ILE A 52 11.60 7.70 -15.05
C ILE A 52 12.04 7.92 -13.61
N ASN A 53 11.82 9.13 -13.10
CA ASN A 53 12.19 9.50 -11.73
C ASN A 53 10.94 9.60 -10.84
N PHE A 54 10.77 8.64 -9.93
CA PHE A 54 9.68 8.64 -8.95
C PHE A 54 10.05 9.38 -7.65
N MET A 55 11.31 9.80 -7.44
CA MET A 55 11.69 10.67 -6.30
C MET A 55 11.05 12.06 -6.36
N SER A 56 10.84 12.56 -7.57
CA SER A 56 10.33 13.92 -7.80
C SER A 56 8.80 13.99 -7.76
N GLN A 57 8.13 12.85 -7.57
CA GLN A 57 6.69 12.71 -7.70
C GLN A 57 6.06 12.36 -6.35
N ASP A 58 4.78 12.71 -6.19
CA ASP A 58 3.99 12.24 -5.05
C ASP A 58 4.04 10.71 -4.99
N GLU A 59 4.07 10.17 -3.77
CA GLU A 59 4.21 8.74 -3.49
C GLU A 59 3.19 7.88 -4.27
N ILE A 60 1.98 8.41 -4.47
CA ILE A 60 0.91 7.79 -5.24
C ILE A 60 1.29 7.49 -6.69
N ASN A 61 2.19 8.28 -7.28
CA ASN A 61 2.66 8.06 -8.64
C ASN A 61 3.72 6.96 -8.71
N GLY A 62 4.39 6.66 -7.60
CA GLY A 62 5.30 5.51 -7.48
C GLY A 62 4.58 4.17 -7.34
N LEU A 63 3.27 4.16 -7.13
CA LEU A 63 2.49 2.92 -7.06
C LEU A 63 2.05 2.49 -8.46
N VAL A 64 2.74 1.50 -9.03
CA VAL A 64 2.46 1.00 -10.39
C VAL A 64 1.80 -0.37 -10.31
N PRO A 65 0.61 -0.60 -10.88
CA PRO A 65 -0.03 -1.91 -10.88
C PRO A 65 0.90 -2.99 -11.45
N LEU A 66 0.94 -4.18 -10.84
CA LEU A 66 1.79 -5.28 -11.35
C LEU A 66 1.39 -5.74 -12.76
N THR A 67 0.17 -5.45 -13.21
CA THR A 67 -0.27 -5.70 -14.59
C THR A 67 0.36 -4.75 -15.61
N GLU A 68 0.91 -3.64 -15.15
CA GLU A 68 1.51 -2.57 -15.96
C GLU A 68 3.03 -2.47 -15.77
N PHE A 69 3.59 -3.25 -14.84
CA PHE A 69 5.01 -3.29 -14.55
C PHE A 69 5.62 -4.61 -14.98
N ASN A 70 6.67 -4.54 -15.81
CA ASN A 70 7.50 -5.67 -16.17
C ASN A 70 8.97 -5.29 -15.99
N GLU A 71 9.66 -5.97 -15.07
CA GLU A 71 11.06 -5.72 -14.76
C GLU A 71 11.97 -5.91 -15.97
N ASP A 72 11.63 -6.86 -16.85
CA ASP A 72 12.38 -7.13 -18.08
C ASP A 72 12.36 -5.96 -19.09
N ASP A 73 11.56 -4.92 -18.87
CA ASP A 73 11.55 -3.74 -19.77
C ASP A 73 12.69 -2.76 -19.46
N TYR A 74 13.45 -2.99 -18.38
CA TYR A 74 14.43 -2.07 -17.83
C TYR A 74 15.86 -2.60 -17.91
N ASP A 75 16.82 -1.69 -18.10
CA ASP A 75 18.25 -1.97 -17.95
C ASP A 75 18.69 -1.72 -16.50
N TYR A 76 18.13 -0.69 -15.84
CA TYR A 76 18.44 -0.35 -14.45
C TYR A 76 17.20 0.10 -13.69
N ILE A 77 17.12 -0.32 -12.43
CA ILE A 77 16.19 0.19 -11.42
C ILE A 77 17.02 0.43 -10.17
N PHE A 78 16.98 1.63 -9.59
CA PHE A 78 17.80 1.93 -8.42
C PHE A 78 17.13 2.94 -7.50
N VAL A 79 17.43 2.85 -6.20
CA VAL A 79 17.08 3.88 -5.22
C VAL A 79 18.06 5.05 -5.34
N ASN A 80 17.54 6.28 -5.36
CA ASN A 80 18.38 7.47 -5.40
C ASN A 80 18.89 7.84 -3.98
N GLU A 81 19.96 7.16 -3.55
CA GLU A 81 20.60 7.37 -2.26
C GLU A 81 21.77 8.37 -2.30
N SER A 82 22.11 8.95 -1.15
CA SER A 82 23.18 9.97 -1.06
C SER A 82 24.53 9.45 -1.57
N LEU A 83 24.88 8.20 -1.28
CA LEU A 83 26.17 7.65 -1.69
C LEU A 83 26.24 7.45 -3.22
N LEU A 84 25.17 6.93 -3.83
CA LEU A 84 25.04 6.86 -5.29
C LEU A 84 25.18 8.24 -5.93
N VAL A 85 24.52 9.26 -5.37
CA VAL A 85 24.63 10.65 -5.87
C VAL A 85 26.07 11.15 -5.81
N ASP A 86 26.78 10.88 -4.72
CA ASP A 86 28.19 11.28 -4.56
C ASP A 86 29.11 10.58 -5.58
N GLU A 87 28.89 9.29 -5.83
CA GLU A 87 29.62 8.51 -6.84
C GLU A 87 29.37 9.03 -8.26
N LEU A 88 28.10 9.25 -8.62
CA LEU A 88 27.71 9.84 -9.91
C LEU A 88 28.32 11.24 -10.05
N ASN A 89 28.21 12.09 -9.04
CA ASN A 89 28.77 13.43 -9.08
C ASN A 89 30.29 13.40 -9.26
N THR A 90 31.00 12.54 -8.55
CA THR A 90 32.46 12.38 -8.65
C THR A 90 32.89 11.94 -10.05
N ALA A 91 32.15 10.99 -10.64
CA ALA A 91 32.43 10.50 -11.99
C ALA A 91 32.10 11.53 -13.09
N LEU A 92 31.13 12.41 -12.85
CA LEU A 92 30.59 13.31 -13.86
C LEU A 92 31.14 14.75 -13.80
N ILE A 93 31.71 15.18 -12.67
CA ILE A 93 32.38 16.48 -12.52
C ILE A 93 33.44 16.75 -13.60
N PRO A 94 34.31 15.80 -13.99
CA PRO A 94 35.30 16.02 -15.05
C PRO A 94 34.69 16.38 -16.41
N PHE A 95 33.42 16.02 -16.63
CA PHE A 95 32.65 16.33 -17.84
C PHE A 95 31.83 17.62 -17.70
N GLY A 96 31.99 18.35 -16.59
CA GLY A 96 31.23 19.57 -16.30
C GLY A 96 29.79 19.33 -15.88
N ILE A 97 29.43 18.10 -15.52
CA ILE A 97 28.09 17.72 -15.06
C ILE A 97 28.15 17.55 -13.54
N THR A 98 27.32 18.31 -12.82
CA THR A 98 27.13 18.13 -11.37
C THR A 98 25.84 17.39 -11.12
N VAL A 99 25.81 16.50 -10.13
CA VAL A 99 24.61 15.72 -9.77
C VAL A 99 24.18 16.13 -8.37
N ASP A 100 22.90 16.51 -8.23
CA ASP A 100 22.29 16.80 -6.93
C ASP A 100 21.45 15.61 -6.43
N TYR A 101 20.93 15.73 -5.20
CA TYR A 101 20.10 14.69 -4.60
C TYR A 101 18.80 14.36 -5.36
N LYS A 102 18.41 15.16 -6.35
CA LYS A 102 17.26 14.90 -7.23
C LYS A 102 17.67 14.40 -8.61
N LEU A 103 18.97 14.23 -8.84
CA LEU A 103 19.59 13.98 -10.14
C LEU A 103 19.26 15.04 -11.19
N LYS A 104 18.80 16.24 -10.79
CA LYS A 104 18.11 17.17 -11.69
C LYS A 104 18.96 17.55 -12.91
N ASN A 105 20.19 17.98 -12.67
CA ASN A 105 21.12 18.39 -13.73
C ASN A 105 21.50 17.24 -14.67
N LEU A 106 21.51 16.00 -14.19
CA LEU A 106 21.74 14.82 -15.02
C LEU A 106 20.50 14.54 -15.88
N LEU A 107 19.32 14.52 -15.27
CA LEU A 107 18.05 14.26 -15.94
C LEU A 107 17.64 15.36 -16.93
N ASP A 108 18.18 16.58 -16.82
CA ASP A 108 17.95 17.65 -17.79
C ASP A 108 18.76 17.46 -19.10
N LEU A 109 19.68 16.50 -19.15
CA LEU A 109 20.50 16.23 -20.34
C LEU A 109 19.69 15.48 -21.41
N VAL A 110 19.73 16.01 -22.63
CA VAL A 110 19.06 15.39 -23.78
C VAL A 110 19.75 14.11 -24.20
N GLU A 111 21.07 14.10 -24.21
CA GLU A 111 21.90 12.96 -24.61
C GLU A 111 23.28 13.05 -23.94
N ILE A 112 23.88 11.91 -23.63
CA ILE A 112 25.23 11.79 -23.05
C ILE A 112 26.16 10.96 -23.94
N SER A 113 27.45 11.30 -23.95
CA SER A 113 28.45 10.59 -24.75
C SER A 113 28.69 9.16 -24.26
N GLU A 114 29.21 8.28 -25.12
CA GLU A 114 29.56 6.89 -24.76
C GLU A 114 30.53 6.83 -23.57
N GLU A 115 31.45 7.79 -23.45
CA GLU A 115 32.38 7.87 -22.32
C GLU A 115 31.64 8.10 -21.00
N ILE A 116 30.66 9.02 -20.99
CA ILE A 116 29.80 9.28 -19.82
C ILE A 116 28.93 8.07 -19.52
N GLN A 117 28.32 7.45 -20.55
CA GLN A 117 27.51 6.24 -20.39
C GLN A 117 28.31 5.11 -19.73
N SER A 118 29.56 4.90 -20.14
CA SER A 118 30.45 3.89 -19.56
C SER A 118 30.71 4.15 -18.07
N LYS A 119 30.91 5.41 -17.68
CA LYS A 119 31.08 5.79 -16.26
C LYS A 119 29.83 5.54 -15.43
N ILE A 120 28.67 5.96 -15.94
CA ILE A 120 27.38 5.76 -15.27
C ILE A 120 27.08 4.28 -15.13
N LYS A 121 27.29 3.49 -16.19
CA LYS A 121 27.06 2.05 -16.17
C LYS A 121 27.83 1.33 -15.06
N VAL A 122 29.13 1.63 -14.92
CA VAL A 122 29.96 1.01 -13.86
C VAL A 122 29.36 1.25 -12.48
N ILE A 123 28.84 2.46 -12.23
CA ILE A 123 28.20 2.80 -10.96
C ILE A 123 26.87 2.06 -10.87
N LEU A 124 25.98 2.20 -11.85
CA LEU A 124 24.65 1.61 -11.78
C LEU A 124 24.65 0.07 -11.73
N ASP A 125 25.67 -0.60 -12.27
CA ASP A 125 25.83 -2.06 -12.15
C ASP A 125 25.98 -2.50 -10.69
N GLU A 126 26.52 -1.65 -9.79
CA GLU A 126 26.63 -1.93 -8.34
C GLU A 126 25.36 -1.62 -7.55
N TRP A 127 24.51 -0.75 -8.09
CA TRP A 127 23.30 -0.22 -7.44
C TRP A 127 21.99 -0.71 -8.08
N ASN A 128 22.07 -1.70 -8.97
CA ASN A 128 20.92 -2.18 -9.72
C ASN A 128 20.07 -3.14 -8.87
N ASP A 129 18.83 -2.75 -8.61
CA ASP A 129 17.88 -3.49 -7.77
C ASP A 129 17.05 -4.50 -8.57
N ILE A 130 17.31 -4.67 -9.88
CA ILE A 130 16.69 -5.73 -10.70
C ILE A 130 16.97 -7.10 -10.07
N GLY A 131 15.92 -7.89 -9.85
CA GLY A 131 15.95 -9.16 -9.13
C GLY A 131 15.70 -9.04 -7.61
N GLU A 132 15.71 -7.83 -7.05
CA GLU A 132 15.58 -7.57 -5.61
C GLU A 132 14.25 -6.87 -5.24
N LEU A 133 13.37 -6.65 -6.21
CA LEU A 133 12.12 -5.87 -6.05
C LEU A 133 10.96 -6.62 -5.37
N GLU A 134 11.15 -7.86 -4.91
CA GLU A 134 10.04 -8.64 -4.32
C GLU A 134 9.46 -7.95 -3.08
N LEU A 135 10.31 -7.32 -2.27
CA LEU A 135 9.91 -6.59 -1.06
C LEU A 135 9.15 -5.29 -1.34
N GLU A 136 9.24 -4.79 -2.58
CA GLU A 136 8.54 -3.59 -3.02
C GLU A 136 7.12 -3.89 -3.54
N LYS A 137 6.75 -5.17 -3.63
CA LYS A 137 5.38 -5.55 -3.97
C LYS A 137 4.48 -5.34 -2.75
N CYS A 138 3.48 -4.51 -2.92
CA CYS A 138 2.46 -4.27 -1.91
C CYS A 138 1.07 -4.41 -2.53
N GLU A 139 0.08 -4.59 -1.67
CA GLU A 139 -1.31 -4.49 -2.09
C GLU A 139 -1.85 -3.14 -1.62
N VAL A 140 -2.53 -2.43 -2.51
CA VAL A 140 -3.01 -1.08 -2.24
C VAL A 140 -4.47 -0.96 -2.59
N MET A 141 -5.15 -0.03 -1.93
CA MET A 141 -6.48 0.40 -2.33
C MET A 141 -6.51 1.91 -2.48
N HIS A 142 -6.86 2.37 -3.68
CA HIS A 142 -7.10 3.78 -3.93
C HIS A 142 -8.51 4.18 -3.49
N TYR A 143 -8.65 5.39 -2.96
CA TYR A 143 -9.92 5.97 -2.58
C TYR A 143 -9.92 7.48 -2.79
N ILE A 144 -11.11 8.09 -2.68
CA ILE A 144 -11.28 9.54 -2.79
C ILE A 144 -11.67 10.06 -1.41
N ASN A 145 -10.89 11.01 -0.89
CA ASN A 145 -11.17 11.68 0.37
C ASN A 145 -11.26 13.18 0.10
N LYS A 146 -12.44 13.78 0.35
CA LYS A 146 -12.69 15.21 0.12
C LYS A 146 -12.30 15.72 -1.29
N GLY A 147 -12.33 14.85 -2.29
CA GLY A 147 -11.99 15.18 -3.68
C GLY A 147 -10.52 14.93 -4.06
N GLU A 148 -9.68 14.52 -3.11
CA GLU A 148 -8.28 14.16 -3.35
C GLU A 148 -8.15 12.64 -3.48
N LYS A 149 -7.27 12.19 -4.38
CA LYS A 149 -6.97 10.77 -4.58
C LYS A 149 -5.96 10.35 -3.52
N GLU A 150 -6.36 9.43 -2.66
CA GLU A 150 -5.51 8.86 -1.61
C GLU A 150 -5.38 7.34 -1.82
N PHE A 151 -4.52 6.70 -1.03
CA PHE A 151 -4.38 5.26 -1.01
C PHE A 151 -4.12 4.76 0.41
N VAL A 152 -4.39 3.48 0.63
CA VAL A 152 -3.97 2.75 1.83
C VAL A 152 -3.13 1.55 1.38
N ARG A 153 -2.02 1.29 2.08
CA ARG A 153 -1.17 0.12 1.85
C ARG A 153 -1.55 -1.02 2.79
N ILE A 154 -1.57 -2.22 2.23
CA ILE A 154 -1.75 -3.49 2.92
C ILE A 154 -0.44 -4.27 2.74
N GLN A 155 0.30 -4.50 3.83
CA GLN A 155 1.49 -5.35 3.84
C GLN A 155 1.67 -5.94 5.24
N GLU A 156 2.08 -7.21 5.30
CA GLU A 156 2.13 -8.00 6.54
C GLU A 156 3.49 -7.83 7.29
N ASP A 157 4.51 -7.19 6.69
CA ASP A 157 5.91 -7.32 7.15
C ASP A 157 6.82 -6.06 7.03
N CYS A 158 6.30 -4.85 6.79
CA CYS A 158 7.15 -3.65 6.70
C CYS A 158 6.91 -2.68 7.89
N SER A 159 7.78 -1.69 8.11
CA SER A 159 7.76 -0.82 9.31
C SER A 159 6.89 0.44 9.18
N THR A 160 6.20 0.63 8.06
CA THR A 160 5.40 1.82 7.72
C THR A 160 4.04 1.42 7.15
N HIS A 161 3.14 0.91 8.00
CA HIS A 161 1.84 0.36 7.58
C HIS A 161 0.69 1.17 8.16
N ASP A 162 -0.39 1.26 7.38
CA ASP A 162 -1.68 1.75 7.85
C ASP A 162 -2.55 0.62 8.44
N ILE A 163 -2.21 -0.65 8.14
CA ILE A 163 -2.96 -1.87 8.49
C ILE A 163 -1.98 -3.02 8.75
N ASP A 164 -2.12 -3.72 9.89
CA ASP A 164 -1.09 -4.61 10.42
C ASP A 164 -1.35 -6.12 10.18
N TYR A 165 -2.61 -6.59 10.30
CA TYR A 165 -2.92 -8.03 10.21
C TYR A 165 -4.14 -8.32 9.33
N GLU A 166 -4.09 -9.42 8.57
CA GLU A 166 -5.23 -9.93 7.80
C GLU A 166 -6.02 -11.01 8.57
N ASP A 167 -7.26 -10.67 8.95
CA ASP A 167 -8.16 -11.52 9.74
C ASP A 167 -9.32 -12.11 8.92
N THR A 168 -9.29 -11.97 7.60
CA THR A 168 -10.36 -12.41 6.68
C THR A 168 -10.80 -13.86 6.95
N LYS A 169 -9.85 -14.78 7.11
CA LYS A 169 -10.15 -16.21 7.34
C LYS A 169 -10.89 -16.44 8.65
N TYR A 170 -10.50 -15.74 9.71
CA TYR A 170 -11.13 -15.86 11.02
C TYR A 170 -12.60 -15.43 10.96
N LEU A 171 -12.88 -14.26 10.37
CA LEU A 171 -14.26 -13.75 10.29
C LEU A 171 -15.13 -14.52 9.29
N THR A 172 -14.56 -15.04 8.20
CA THR A 172 -15.31 -15.84 7.21
C THR A 172 -15.72 -17.21 7.78
N ALA A 173 -14.95 -17.77 8.72
CA ALA A 173 -15.32 -19.00 9.42
C ALA A 173 -16.52 -18.81 10.38
N GLN A 174 -16.85 -17.57 10.74
CA GLN A 174 -17.95 -17.25 11.65
C GLN A 174 -19.28 -17.22 10.91
N THR A 175 -20.27 -17.92 11.48
CA THR A 175 -21.63 -17.94 10.94
C THR A 175 -22.63 -17.38 11.95
N ILE A 176 -23.46 -16.44 11.51
CA ILE A 176 -24.46 -15.76 12.33
C ILE A 176 -25.58 -16.73 12.69
N VAL A 177 -25.83 -16.87 14.00
CA VAL A 177 -26.93 -17.68 14.57
C VAL A 177 -28.02 -16.82 15.20
N ALA A 178 -27.69 -15.59 15.63
CA ALA A 178 -28.67 -14.61 16.10
C ALA A 178 -28.22 -13.19 15.75
N THR A 179 -29.19 -12.30 15.55
CA THR A 179 -28.95 -10.87 15.27
C THR A 179 -29.82 -10.03 16.19
N TYR A 180 -29.22 -8.96 16.71
CA TYR A 180 -29.90 -7.91 17.43
C TYR A 180 -29.55 -6.58 16.76
N ILE A 181 -30.48 -5.63 16.80
CA ILE A 181 -30.37 -4.33 16.15
C ILE A 181 -30.47 -3.23 17.20
N ARG A 182 -29.64 -2.21 17.02
CA ARG A 182 -29.72 -0.94 17.75
C ARG A 182 -29.72 0.21 16.77
N GLU A 183 -30.73 1.08 16.88
CA GLU A 183 -30.70 2.37 16.19
C GLU A 183 -30.06 3.42 17.11
N THR A 184 -29.07 4.11 16.59
CA THR A 184 -28.46 5.29 17.24
C THR A 184 -28.94 6.56 16.53
N ALA A 185 -28.63 7.73 17.09
CA ALA A 185 -28.96 8.99 16.44
C ALA A 185 -28.25 9.20 15.08
N ARG A 186 -27.21 8.43 14.77
CA ARG A 186 -26.36 8.61 13.58
C ARG A 186 -26.44 7.46 12.58
N HIS A 187 -26.66 6.24 13.06
CA HIS A 187 -26.63 5.02 12.25
C HIS A 187 -27.27 3.83 12.96
N THR A 188 -27.46 2.74 12.21
CA THR A 188 -27.89 1.44 12.72
C THR A 188 -26.68 0.55 12.98
N GLU A 189 -26.72 -0.20 14.07
CA GLU A 189 -25.71 -1.20 14.45
C GLU A 189 -26.33 -2.57 14.59
N TYR A 190 -25.57 -3.60 14.24
CA TYR A 190 -25.99 -4.99 14.34
C TYR A 190 -25.08 -5.74 15.29
N LEU A 191 -25.66 -6.35 16.32
CA LEU A 191 -24.97 -7.28 17.21
C LEU A 191 -25.27 -8.71 16.73
N HIS A 192 -24.25 -9.43 16.33
CA HIS A 192 -24.35 -10.81 15.86
C HIS A 192 -23.79 -11.78 16.89
N LYS A 193 -24.54 -12.83 17.17
CA LYS A 193 -24.04 -14.05 17.82
C LYS A 193 -23.62 -15.02 16.73
N THR A 194 -22.48 -15.68 16.89
CA THR A 194 -21.98 -16.67 15.93
C THR A 194 -22.10 -18.11 16.44
N ASN A 195 -21.88 -19.07 15.56
CA ASN A 195 -21.82 -20.51 15.85
C ASN A 195 -20.76 -20.89 16.89
N GLU A 196 -19.73 -20.07 17.08
CA GLU A 196 -18.69 -20.27 18.10
C GLU A 196 -19.00 -19.58 19.43
N ASN A 197 -20.25 -19.14 19.63
CA ASN A 197 -20.68 -18.37 20.80
C ASN A 197 -19.91 -17.04 20.98
N ARG A 198 -19.41 -16.46 19.88
CA ARG A 198 -18.77 -15.16 19.87
C ARG A 198 -19.75 -14.07 19.45
N TRP A 199 -19.43 -12.85 19.86
CA TRP A 199 -20.29 -11.69 19.67
C TRP A 199 -19.56 -10.59 18.92
N PHE A 200 -20.23 -10.04 17.91
CA PHE A 200 -19.65 -9.00 17.06
C PHE A 200 -20.63 -7.87 16.82
N ILE A 201 -20.16 -6.63 16.95
CA ILE A 201 -20.91 -5.44 16.53
C ILE A 201 -20.44 -5.04 15.14
N VAL A 202 -21.38 -4.91 14.21
CA VAL A 202 -21.18 -4.35 12.87
C VAL A 202 -21.73 -2.94 12.85
N LYS A 203 -20.87 -1.97 12.49
CA LYS A 203 -21.22 -0.54 12.45
C LYS A 203 -20.52 0.18 11.30
N PRO A 204 -21.08 1.28 10.78
CA PRO A 204 -20.41 2.08 9.74
C PRO A 204 -19.03 2.58 10.20
N SER A 205 -18.09 2.68 9.26
CA SER A 205 -16.80 3.33 9.54
C SER A 205 -16.89 4.85 9.40
N HIS A 206 -16.01 5.54 10.12
CA HIS A 206 -15.72 6.96 9.88
C HIS A 206 -14.59 7.16 8.87
N GLU A 207 -13.83 6.11 8.57
CA GLU A 207 -12.74 6.15 7.58
C GLU A 207 -13.31 5.98 6.18
N PRO A 208 -12.98 6.89 5.23
CA PRO A 208 -13.62 6.94 3.91
C PRO A 208 -13.34 5.71 3.02
N PHE A 209 -12.30 4.95 3.34
CA PHE A 209 -11.88 3.77 2.60
C PHE A 209 -12.38 2.45 3.21
N VAL A 210 -12.94 2.49 4.42
CA VAL A 210 -13.45 1.31 5.12
C VAL A 210 -14.97 1.24 4.94
N LEU A 211 -15.50 0.09 4.51
CA LEU A 211 -16.94 -0.08 4.30
C LEU A 211 -17.70 -0.03 5.62
N PHE A 212 -17.23 -0.84 6.58
CA PHE A 212 -17.78 -0.95 7.92
C PHE A 212 -16.73 -1.55 8.85
N ILE A 213 -16.98 -1.46 10.14
CA ILE A 213 -16.15 -2.01 11.20
C ILE A 213 -16.89 -3.20 11.80
N ILE A 214 -16.15 -4.28 12.07
CA ILE A 214 -16.58 -5.36 12.94
C ILE A 214 -15.80 -5.25 14.24
N GLU A 215 -16.49 -5.18 15.37
CA GLU A 215 -15.90 -5.12 16.70
C GLU A 215 -16.22 -6.42 17.46
N GLU A 216 -15.21 -7.13 17.95
CA GLU A 216 -15.42 -8.32 18.78
C GLU A 216 -15.70 -7.92 20.23
N ILE A 217 -16.83 -8.40 20.76
CA ILE A 217 -17.29 -8.10 22.12
C ILE A 217 -17.23 -9.35 22.98
N TRP A 218 -16.77 -9.18 24.21
CA TRP A 218 -16.70 -10.23 25.23
C TRP A 218 -17.83 -10.06 26.25
N ASP A 219 -18.30 -11.17 26.82
CA ASP A 219 -19.20 -11.21 27.99
C ASP A 219 -20.51 -10.41 27.88
N ILE A 220 -21.05 -10.22 26.66
CA ILE A 220 -22.28 -9.42 26.46
C ILE A 220 -23.59 -10.19 26.67
N GLU A 221 -23.58 -11.53 26.65
CA GLU A 221 -24.81 -12.35 26.60
C GLU A 221 -25.80 -12.03 27.73
N ASP A 222 -25.32 -11.99 28.98
CA ASP A 222 -26.13 -11.64 30.15
C ASP A 222 -26.45 -10.15 30.24
N MET A 223 -25.72 -9.32 29.50
CA MET A 223 -25.88 -7.87 29.48
C MET A 223 -26.90 -7.39 28.46
N ILE A 224 -27.25 -8.20 27.44
CA ILE A 224 -28.21 -7.84 26.39
C ILE A 224 -29.49 -7.20 26.93
N PRO A 225 -30.17 -7.74 27.98
CA PRO A 225 -31.40 -7.15 28.51
C PRO A 225 -31.24 -5.70 29.02
N PHE A 226 -30.02 -5.32 29.40
CA PHE A 226 -29.66 -3.99 29.90
C PHE A 226 -29.11 -3.08 28.79
N THR A 227 -28.98 -3.60 27.56
CA THR A 227 -28.61 -2.80 26.40
C THR A 227 -29.85 -2.30 25.64
N THR A 228 -29.60 -1.43 24.68
CA THR A 228 -30.62 -0.96 23.73
C THR A 228 -30.78 -1.87 22.50
N PHE A 229 -29.99 -2.95 22.38
CA PHE A 229 -30.15 -3.93 21.31
C PHE A 229 -31.46 -4.73 21.48
N LYS A 230 -32.18 -4.90 20.38
CA LYS A 230 -33.42 -5.70 20.31
C LYS A 230 -33.28 -6.81 19.28
N PRO A 231 -33.90 -7.98 19.48
CA PRO A 231 -33.89 -9.03 18.46
C PRO A 231 -34.36 -8.50 17.11
N ALA A 232 -33.63 -8.85 16.05
CA ALA A 232 -33.91 -8.48 14.66
C ALA A 232 -35.07 -9.28 14.06
#